data_AF-A0A2G9SJI6-F1
#
_entry.id   AF-A0A2G9SJI6-F1
#
_cell.length_a   1.000
_cell.length_b   1.000
_cell.length_c   1.000
_cell.angle_alpha   90.00
_cell.angle_beta   90.00
_cell.angle_gamma   90.00
#
_symmetry.space_group_name_H-M   'P 1'
#
loop_
_entity.id
_entity.type
_entity.pdbx_description
1 polymer ?
#
loop_
_entity_poly.entity_id
_entity_poly.type
_entity_poly.pdbx_seq_one_letter_code
_entity_poly.pdbx_strand_id
1 'polypeptide(L)'
;GNTPSDESEEREREPKVLTFPEYINSLLDTSTRRLVQGLRMECQSRGRCSSYCQLCHVTSSPDAPPEPVLLEVTKAAPIYELVTNNNITQQLLQEAVLSSLWCSGRGDVIEDWCRCDSSAFGVDGLPTCAPLPQPV
;
A
#
# COMPACT_ATOMS: atom_id res chain seq x y z
N GLY A 1 34.48 25.61 -56.31
CA GLY A 1 34.19 25.36 -54.89
C GLY A 1 32.80 25.83 -54.61
N ASN A 2 31.91 24.93 -54.19
CA ASN A 2 30.64 25.22 -53.54
C ASN A 2 30.42 24.06 -52.57
N THR A 3 30.57 24.34 -51.28
CA THR A 3 30.29 23.40 -50.19
C THR A 3 28.83 23.60 -49.81
N PRO A 4 27.95 22.57 -49.84
CA PRO A 4 26.61 22.72 -49.30
C PRO A 4 26.68 22.68 -47.78
N SER A 5 26.04 23.68 -47.16
CA SER A 5 25.86 23.76 -45.73
C SER A 5 24.98 22.61 -45.24
N ASP A 6 25.49 21.90 -44.25
CA ASP A 6 24.80 20.86 -43.48
C ASP A 6 23.72 21.57 -42.65
N GLU A 7 22.51 21.71 -43.20
CA GLU A 7 21.33 22.09 -42.41
C GLU A 7 21.07 20.95 -41.43
N SER A 8 21.58 21.13 -40.22
CA SER A 8 21.24 20.34 -39.05
C SER A 8 19.72 20.26 -38.95
N GLU A 9 19.17 19.11 -39.32
CA GLU A 9 17.80 18.74 -39.04
C GLU A 9 17.59 18.92 -37.53
N GLU A 10 17.00 20.05 -37.16
CA GLU A 10 16.25 20.19 -35.93
C GLU A 10 15.11 19.18 -36.07
N ARG A 11 15.41 17.92 -35.74
CA ARG A 11 14.43 16.87 -35.63
C ARG A 11 13.47 17.37 -34.58
N GLU A 12 12.35 17.93 -35.04
CA GLU A 12 11.17 18.24 -34.25
C GLU A 12 10.97 17.08 -33.30
N ARG A 13 11.41 17.26 -32.06
CA ARG A 13 11.17 16.27 -31.01
C ARG A 13 9.68 16.38 -30.81
N GLU A 14 8.96 15.44 -31.41
CA GLU A 14 7.54 15.18 -31.18
C GLU A 14 7.24 15.49 -29.71
N PRO A 15 6.28 16.38 -29.41
CA PRO A 15 6.07 16.84 -28.05
C PRO A 15 5.76 15.62 -27.21
N LYS A 16 6.75 15.16 -26.44
CA LYS A 16 6.57 14.04 -25.53
C LYS A 16 5.49 14.49 -24.57
N VAL A 17 4.33 13.85 -24.65
CA VAL A 17 3.26 14.07 -23.68
C VAL A 17 3.79 13.55 -22.35
N LEU A 18 4.37 14.45 -21.56
CA LEU A 18 4.89 14.13 -20.25
C LEU A 18 3.71 13.96 -19.30
N THR A 19 3.80 12.95 -18.44
CA THR A 19 2.91 12.89 -17.29
C THR A 19 3.25 14.05 -16.35
N PHE A 20 2.29 14.48 -15.53
CA PHE A 20 2.52 15.56 -14.58
C PHE A 20 3.70 15.28 -13.62
N PRO A 21 3.86 14.07 -13.03
CA PRO A 21 5.04 13.76 -12.21
C PRO A 21 6.36 13.87 -12.98
N GLU A 22 6.40 13.41 -14.23
CA GLU A 22 7.60 13.49 -15.06
C GLU A 22 7.95 14.94 -15.42
N TYR A 23 6.94 15.77 -15.71
CA TYR A 23 7.12 17.19 -15.95
C TYR A 23 7.71 17.90 -14.72
N ILE A 24 7.15 17.67 -13.53
CA ILE A 24 7.69 18.25 -12.28
C ILE A 24 9.11 17.75 -12.01
N ASN A 25 9.40 16.47 -12.25
CA ASN A 25 10.75 15.92 -12.12
C ASN A 25 11.75 16.64 -13.04
N SER A 26 11.37 16.87 -14.30
CA SER A 26 12.21 17.60 -15.25
C SER A 26 12.50 19.06 -14.83
N LEU A 27 11.58 19.71 -14.11
CA LEU A 27 11.77 21.06 -13.58
C LEU A 27 12.68 21.08 -12.35
N LEU A 28 12.69 20.00 -11.56
CA LEU A 28 13.59 19.86 -10.41
C LEU A 28 15.05 19.72 -10.84
N ASP A 29 15.29 19.09 -11.99
CA ASP A 29 16.63 18.83 -12.55
C ASP A 29 17.18 19.98 -13.42
N THR A 30 16.38 21.02 -13.71
CA THR A 30 16.75 22.13 -14.61
C THR A 30 16.97 23.46 -13.87
N SER A 31 17.45 24.48 -14.59
CA SER A 31 17.68 25.83 -14.04
C SER A 31 16.40 26.55 -13.60
N THR A 32 15.22 26.03 -13.94
CA THR A 32 13.89 26.52 -13.51
C THR A 32 13.48 26.02 -12.12
N ARG A 33 14.37 25.30 -11.41
CA ARG A 33 14.16 24.77 -10.05
C ARG A 33 13.58 25.76 -9.04
N ARG A 34 13.78 27.07 -9.22
CA ARG A 34 13.18 28.13 -8.37
C ARG A 34 11.64 28.14 -8.43
N LEU A 35 11.04 27.77 -9.56
CA LEU A 35 9.58 27.71 -9.73
C LEU A 35 8.94 26.56 -8.95
N VAL A 36 9.72 25.51 -8.67
CA VAL A 36 9.29 24.31 -7.95
C VAL A 36 9.90 24.21 -6.55
N GLN A 37 10.39 25.33 -6.02
CA GLN A 37 11.00 25.39 -4.70
C GLN A 37 9.98 25.04 -3.61
N GLY A 38 10.27 23.99 -2.84
CA GLY A 38 9.40 23.49 -1.77
C GLY A 38 8.58 22.25 -2.13
N LEU A 39 8.49 21.90 -3.42
CA LEU A 39 7.92 20.62 -3.85
C LEU A 39 8.87 19.46 -3.49
N ARG A 40 8.28 18.39 -2.95
CA ARG A 40 8.95 17.12 -2.70
C ARG A 40 8.11 16.01 -3.29
N MET A 41 8.74 15.13 -4.07
CA MET A 41 8.11 13.92 -4.58
C MET A 41 8.66 12.74 -3.81
N GLU A 42 7.77 11.92 -3.26
CA GLU A 42 8.09 10.70 -2.55
C GLU A 42 7.37 9.54 -3.24
N CYS A 43 8.16 8.59 -3.74
CA CYS A 43 7.66 7.44 -4.48
C CYS A 43 7.79 6.18 -3.63
N GLN A 44 6.71 5.42 -3.52
CA GLN A 44 6.71 4.08 -2.95
C GLN A 44 6.20 3.09 -4.00
N SER A 45 7.00 2.08 -4.32
CA SER A 45 6.61 1.01 -5.24
C SER A 45 6.27 -0.27 -4.47
N ARG A 46 5.21 -0.96 -4.93
CA ARG A 46 4.91 -2.34 -4.54
C ARG A 46 5.14 -3.22 -5.77
N GLY A 47 6.22 -3.99 -5.74
CA GLY A 47 6.68 -4.75 -6.89
C GLY A 47 7.57 -3.92 -7.82
N ARG A 48 8.16 -4.58 -8.81
CA ARG A 48 9.06 -3.96 -9.77
C ARG A 48 8.30 -3.50 -11.01
N CYS A 49 8.68 -2.33 -11.54
CA CYS A 49 8.15 -1.87 -12.81
C CYS A 49 8.68 -2.76 -13.95
N SER A 50 7.76 -3.27 -14.76
CA SER A 50 8.10 -4.02 -15.98
C SER A 50 8.82 -3.12 -16.99
N SER A 51 9.81 -3.66 -17.70
CA SER A 51 10.52 -2.95 -18.76
C SER A 51 9.60 -2.49 -19.90
N TYR A 52 8.44 -3.12 -20.06
CA TYR A 52 7.42 -2.72 -21.05
C TYR A 52 6.57 -1.52 -20.62
N CYS A 53 6.58 -1.13 -19.34
CA CYS A 53 5.77 -0.02 -18.83
C CYS A 53 6.59 1.27 -18.74
N GLN A 54 6.29 2.24 -19.61
CA GLN A 54 6.99 3.53 -19.66
C GLN A 54 6.58 4.49 -18.53
N LEU A 55 5.50 4.20 -17.79
CA LEU A 55 4.94 5.12 -16.79
C LEU A 55 5.57 4.98 -15.40
N CYS A 56 6.04 3.79 -15.05
CA CYS A 56 6.65 3.51 -13.75
C CYS A 56 8.17 3.30 -13.84
N HIS A 57 8.76 3.54 -15.01
CA HIS A 57 10.17 3.26 -15.23
C HIS A 57 11.03 4.16 -14.35
N VAL A 58 11.78 3.54 -13.45
CA VAL A 58 12.82 4.20 -12.66
C VAL A 58 14.16 3.77 -13.24
N THR A 59 15.15 4.66 -13.29
CA THR A 59 16.44 4.57 -14.01
C THR A 59 17.32 3.35 -13.72
N SER A 60 16.87 2.41 -12.89
CA SER A 60 17.50 1.12 -12.63
C SER A 60 16.45 0.03 -12.43
N SER A 61 15.95 -0.57 -13.51
CA SER A 61 15.20 -1.84 -13.43
C SER A 61 15.96 -2.91 -14.22
N PRO A 62 16.27 -4.08 -13.63
CA PRO A 62 16.92 -5.17 -14.35
C PRO A 62 16.03 -5.70 -15.49
N ASP A 63 16.64 -6.23 -16.54
CA ASP A 63 15.93 -6.77 -17.73
C ASP A 63 15.07 -8.01 -17.45
N ALA A 64 15.20 -8.62 -16.27
CA ALA A 64 14.40 -9.77 -15.88
C ALA A 64 12.93 -9.38 -15.63
N PRO A 65 11.96 -10.21 -16.06
CA PRO A 65 10.55 -9.94 -15.80
C PRO A 65 10.30 -9.83 -14.28
N PRO A 66 9.51 -8.84 -13.84
CA PRO A 66 9.28 -8.63 -12.43
C PRO A 66 8.40 -9.75 -11.85
N GLU A 67 8.80 -10.31 -10.70
CA GLU A 67 7.96 -11.22 -9.95
C GLU A 67 6.73 -10.45 -9.40
N PRO A 68 5.50 -10.96 -9.60
CA PRO A 68 4.30 -10.29 -9.12
C PRO A 68 4.27 -10.28 -7.59
N VAL A 69 3.84 -9.15 -7.01
CA VAL A 69 3.67 -9.02 -5.57
C VAL A 69 2.18 -8.87 -5.22
N LEU A 70 1.82 -9.23 -3.98
CA LEU A 70 0.48 -9.00 -3.48
C LEU A 70 0.23 -7.49 -3.34
N LEU A 71 -0.69 -6.97 -4.17
CA LEU A 71 -1.09 -5.56 -4.10
C LEU A 71 -2.30 -5.37 -3.17
N GLU A 72 -3.30 -6.24 -3.33
CA GLU A 72 -4.57 -6.15 -2.64
C GLU A 72 -5.15 -7.55 -2.37
N VAL A 73 -5.83 -7.71 -1.24
CA VAL A 73 -6.67 -8.87 -0.93
C VAL A 73 -8.12 -8.48 -1.21
N THR A 74 -8.67 -8.96 -2.32
CA THR A 74 -10.04 -8.61 -2.75
C THR A 74 -11.12 -9.45 -2.08
N LYS A 75 -10.75 -10.62 -1.55
CA LYS A 75 -11.65 -11.52 -0.82
C LYS A 75 -10.86 -12.28 0.22
N ALA A 76 -11.42 -12.37 1.42
CA ALA A 76 -10.97 -13.25 2.48
C ALA A 76 -12.13 -14.14 2.94
N ALA A 77 -11.82 -15.37 3.34
CA ALA A 77 -12.75 -16.27 3.99
C ALA A 77 -12.16 -16.66 5.36
N PRO A 78 -12.97 -16.71 6.42
CA PRO A 78 -12.48 -17.07 7.74
C PRO A 78 -12.08 -18.55 7.80
N ILE A 79 -10.99 -18.84 8.51
CA ILE A 79 -10.41 -20.19 8.56
C ILE A 79 -11.35 -21.20 9.23
N TYR A 80 -12.22 -20.77 10.15
CA TYR A 80 -13.17 -21.68 10.81
C TYR A 80 -14.17 -22.31 9.84
N GLU A 81 -14.43 -21.71 8.67
CA GLU A 81 -15.27 -22.33 7.62
C GLU A 81 -14.64 -23.59 7.02
N LEU A 82 -13.32 -23.77 7.18
CA LEU A 82 -12.62 -24.98 6.73
C LEU A 82 -12.83 -26.17 7.69
N VAL A 83 -13.39 -25.95 8.89
CA VAL A 83 -13.68 -27.00 9.88
C VAL A 83 -15.06 -27.60 9.59
N THR A 84 -15.14 -28.52 8.63
CA THR A 84 -16.42 -29.01 8.11
C THR A 84 -17.01 -30.20 8.88
N ASN A 85 -16.17 -31.00 9.54
CA ASN A 85 -16.57 -32.27 10.14
C ASN A 85 -16.86 -32.18 11.65
N ASN A 86 -16.73 -31.00 12.25
CA ASN A 86 -16.89 -30.82 13.68
C ASN A 86 -17.45 -29.43 13.99
N ASN A 87 -18.78 -29.34 14.07
CA ASN A 87 -19.49 -28.09 14.34
C ASN A 87 -19.08 -27.47 15.69
N ILE A 88 -18.82 -28.30 16.72
CA ILE A 88 -18.37 -27.80 18.03
C ILE A 88 -17.01 -27.13 17.90
N THR A 89 -16.06 -27.75 17.20
CA THR A 89 -14.73 -27.15 16.99
C THR A 89 -14.79 -25.91 16.10
N GLN A 90 -15.63 -25.93 15.08
CA GLN A 90 -15.88 -24.76 14.23
C GLN A 90 -16.37 -23.57 15.05
N GLN A 91 -17.38 -23.79 15.90
CA GLN A 91 -17.94 -22.74 16.76
C GLN A 91 -16.90 -22.21 17.76
N LEU A 92 -16.18 -23.09 18.47
CA LEU A 92 -15.14 -22.67 19.41
C LEU A 92 -14.02 -21.88 18.72
N LEU A 93 -13.65 -22.26 17.50
CA LEU A 93 -12.65 -21.53 16.72
C LEU A 93 -13.19 -20.16 16.28
N GLN A 94 -14.46 -20.06 15.90
CA GLN A 94 -15.10 -18.80 15.58
C GLN A 94 -15.11 -17.86 16.79
N GLU A 95 -15.53 -18.35 17.97
CA GLU A 95 -15.55 -17.59 19.22
C GLU A 95 -14.13 -17.09 19.59
N ALA A 96 -13.13 -17.97 19.50
CA ALA A 96 -11.74 -17.60 19.77
C ALA A 96 -11.17 -16.56 18.78
N VAL A 97 -11.53 -16.66 17.50
CA VAL A 97 -11.13 -15.66 16.48
C VAL A 97 -11.76 -14.30 16.77
N LEU A 98 -13.05 -14.28 17.13
CA LEU A 98 -13.76 -13.05 17.47
C LEU A 98 -13.18 -12.43 18.76
N SER A 99 -12.90 -13.23 19.78
CA SER A 99 -12.23 -12.79 21.01
C SER A 99 -10.87 -12.16 20.73
N SER A 100 -10.05 -12.79 19.90
CA SER A 100 -8.73 -12.28 19.51
C SER A 100 -8.83 -10.94 18.78
N LEU A 101 -9.76 -10.81 17.84
CA LEU A 101 -9.90 -9.64 16.99
C LEU A 101 -10.50 -8.43 17.73
N TRP A 102 -11.54 -8.65 18.53
CA TRP A 102 -12.34 -7.57 19.12
C TRP A 102 -12.04 -7.33 20.59
N CYS A 103 -11.65 -8.38 21.32
CA CYS A 103 -11.46 -8.35 22.78
C CYS A 103 -10.00 -8.63 23.18
N SER A 104 -9.05 -8.46 22.27
CA SER A 104 -7.61 -8.70 22.49
C SER A 104 -7.29 -10.09 23.05
N GLY A 105 -8.18 -11.08 22.83
CA GLY A 105 -8.08 -12.44 23.36
C GLY A 105 -8.31 -12.55 24.88
N ARG A 106 -8.95 -11.56 25.51
CA ARG A 106 -9.17 -11.49 26.98
C ARG A 106 -10.64 -11.28 27.35
N GLY A 107 -11.52 -11.91 26.60
CA GLY A 107 -12.95 -11.83 26.80
C GLY A 107 -13.73 -12.35 25.60
N ASP A 108 -15.01 -12.58 25.81
CA ASP A 108 -15.91 -13.08 24.79
C ASP A 108 -16.64 -11.94 24.09
N VAL A 109 -16.91 -12.10 22.79
CA VAL A 109 -17.79 -11.18 22.05
C VAL A 109 -19.24 -11.61 22.27
N ILE A 110 -20.05 -10.73 22.82
CA ILE A 110 -21.49 -10.92 22.99
C ILE A 110 -22.18 -9.81 22.21
N GLU A 111 -22.86 -10.18 21.13
CA GLU A 111 -23.46 -9.20 20.20
C GLU A 111 -22.40 -8.19 19.72
N ASP A 112 -22.52 -6.93 20.14
CA ASP A 112 -21.66 -5.82 19.72
C ASP A 112 -20.68 -5.35 20.81
N TRP A 113 -20.50 -6.12 21.89
CA TRP A 113 -19.60 -5.74 23.00
C TRP A 113 -18.73 -6.90 23.51
N CYS A 114 -17.61 -6.53 24.12
CA CYS A 114 -16.69 -7.48 24.72
C CYS A 114 -16.99 -7.68 26.22
N ARG A 115 -17.33 -8.91 26.60
CA ARG A 115 -17.36 -9.34 28.00
C ARG A 115 -15.95 -9.72 28.44
N CYS A 116 -15.26 -8.78 29.06
CA CYS A 116 -13.89 -8.97 29.51
C CYS A 116 -13.75 -10.02 30.63
N ASP A 117 -12.67 -10.80 30.55
CA ASP A 117 -12.21 -11.65 31.64
C ASP A 117 -11.77 -10.80 32.84
N SER A 118 -11.81 -11.39 34.04
CA SER A 118 -11.37 -10.71 35.28
C SER A 118 -9.94 -10.16 35.23
N SER A 119 -9.06 -10.76 34.41
CA SER A 119 -7.68 -10.31 34.20
C SER A 119 -7.54 -9.10 33.27
N ALA A 120 -8.62 -8.64 32.65
CA ALA A 120 -8.61 -7.56 31.66
C ALA A 120 -9.25 -6.26 32.19
N PHE A 121 -9.22 -6.07 33.51
CA PHE A 121 -9.63 -4.82 34.16
C PHE A 121 -8.39 -3.99 34.52
N GLY A 122 -8.47 -2.69 34.28
CA GLY A 122 -7.42 -1.72 34.59
C GLY A 122 -7.28 -1.44 36.09
N VAL A 123 -6.31 -0.59 36.42
CA VAL A 123 -6.10 -0.13 37.81
C VAL A 123 -7.28 0.65 38.38
N ASP A 124 -8.10 1.22 37.50
CA ASP A 124 -9.34 1.94 37.78
C ASP A 124 -10.55 1.01 37.89
N GLY A 125 -10.38 -0.29 37.65
CA GLY A 125 -11.47 -1.27 37.63
C GLY A 125 -12.35 -1.18 36.39
N LEU A 126 -11.93 -0.47 35.34
CA LEU A 126 -12.63 -0.42 34.06
C LEU A 126 -12.15 -1.53 33.12
N PRO A 127 -13.03 -2.09 32.27
CA PRO A 127 -12.66 -3.09 31.28
C PRO A 127 -11.69 -2.53 30.23
N THR A 128 -10.61 -3.25 29.94
CA THR A 128 -9.57 -2.86 28.96
C THR A 128 -9.36 -3.89 27.86
N CYS A 129 -10.22 -4.91 27.72
CA CYS A 129 -10.05 -5.95 26.71
C CYS A 129 -10.34 -5.46 25.27
N ALA A 130 -11.11 -4.39 25.11
CA ALA A 130 -11.36 -3.72 23.83
C ALA A 130 -10.83 -2.26 23.89
N PRO A 131 -9.53 -2.03 23.60
CA PRO A 131 -8.93 -0.71 23.75
C PRO A 131 -9.47 0.27 22.69
N LEU A 132 -9.83 1.48 23.15
CA LEU A 132 -10.25 2.56 22.26
C LEU A 132 -9.03 3.16 21.54
N PRO A 133 -9.05 3.26 20.20
CA PRO A 133 -7.97 3.93 19.48
C PRO A 133 -7.94 5.42 19.86
N GLN A 134 -6.74 6.00 19.88
CA GLN A 134 -6.59 7.42 20.15
C GLN A 134 -7.21 8.24 19.01
N PRO A 135 -8.03 9.25 19.31
CA PRO A 135 -8.52 10.17 18.28
C PRO A 135 -7.34 10.95 17.69
N VAL A 136 -7.32 11.08 16.36
CA VAL A 136 -6.32 11.83 15.59
C VAL A 136 -6.78 13.25 15.28
#